data_AF-A0A524IE10-F1
#
_entry.id   AF-A0A524IE10-F1
#
_cell.length_a   1.000
_cell.length_b   1.000
_cell.length_c   1.000
_cell.angle_alpha   90.00
_cell.angle_beta   90.00
_cell.angle_gamma   90.00
#
_symmetry.space_group_name_H-M   'P 1'
#
loop_
_entity.id
_entity.type
_entity.pdbx_description
1 polymer ?
#
loop_
_entity_poly.entity_id
_entity_poly.type
_entity_poly.pdbx_seq_one_letter_code
_entity_poly.pdbx_strand_id
1 'polypeptide(L)'
;MKTKQSFHVVLIKPSHYDDEGYVIQWGRPALPSNSLAALNALVMDCVARQVLGQNVSIHVEAYDETHFTIPTKRIIKRIRKGLGGIIGFVGVQTNQFPRSLDLGKPFLEAGIPVVIGGFHVSGCYSMLKEMPPDIQQALADGFTLVAGEAEGHLETILKDAYEKRLKPSYNFLNNTPAL
;
A
#
# COMPACT_ATOMS: atom_id res chain seq x y z
N MET A 1 -24.31 -22.30 -5.01
CA MET A 1 -23.51 -21.08 -5.29
C MET A 1 -22.03 -21.46 -5.22
N LYS A 2 -21.20 -21.10 -6.21
CA LYS A 2 -19.74 -21.32 -6.11
C LYS A 2 -19.20 -20.49 -4.95
N THR A 3 -18.36 -21.07 -4.10
CA THR A 3 -17.65 -20.34 -3.04
C THR A 3 -16.77 -19.28 -3.68
N LYS A 4 -16.98 -18.00 -3.33
CA LYS A 4 -16.13 -16.91 -3.83
C LYS A 4 -14.70 -17.12 -3.33
N GLN A 5 -13.73 -16.92 -4.20
CA GLN A 5 -12.32 -17.02 -3.83
C GLN A 5 -11.83 -15.65 -3.32
N SER A 6 -10.99 -15.65 -2.29
CA SER A 6 -10.59 -14.42 -1.59
C SER A 6 -9.37 -13.75 -2.24
N PHE A 7 -9.46 -12.46 -2.53
CA PHE A 7 -8.33 -11.60 -2.83
C PHE A 7 -8.13 -10.61 -1.67
N HIS A 8 -6.92 -10.46 -1.18
CA HIS A 8 -6.66 -9.67 0.03
C HIS A 8 -6.06 -8.30 -0.31
N VAL A 9 -6.60 -7.25 0.32
CA VAL A 9 -6.04 -5.89 0.25
C VAL A 9 -5.65 -5.48 1.65
N VAL A 10 -4.35 -5.32 1.90
CA VAL A 10 -3.85 -4.95 3.22
C VAL A 10 -3.26 -3.55 3.15
N LEU A 11 -3.90 -2.61 3.84
CA LEU A 11 -3.47 -1.24 3.95
C LEU A 11 -2.66 -1.07 5.23
N ILE A 12 -1.48 -0.47 5.14
CA ILE A 12 -0.58 -0.26 6.28
C ILE A 12 -0.17 1.21 6.29
N LYS A 13 -0.47 1.92 7.36
CA LYS A 13 0.26 3.14 7.70
C LYS A 13 1.53 2.71 8.46
N PRO A 14 2.73 2.93 7.89
CA PRO A 14 3.97 2.59 8.56
C PRO A 14 4.24 3.58 9.71
N SER A 15 4.97 3.13 10.72
CA SER A 15 5.60 4.05 11.67
C SER A 15 6.98 4.47 11.13
N HIS A 16 7.82 5.03 11.99
CA HIS A 16 9.21 5.38 11.69
C HIS A 16 10.11 4.91 12.82
N TYR A 17 11.41 4.93 12.54
CA TYR A 17 12.44 4.63 13.51
C TYR A 17 12.74 5.84 14.39
N ASP A 18 13.10 5.60 15.65
CA ASP A 18 13.82 6.56 16.48
C ASP A 18 15.32 6.58 16.13
N ASP A 19 16.07 7.42 16.85
CA ASP A 19 17.51 7.60 16.62
C ASP A 19 18.34 6.34 16.92
N GLU A 20 17.79 5.37 17.64
CA GLU A 20 18.42 4.08 17.95
C GLU A 20 17.98 2.96 16.99
N GLY A 21 17.08 3.25 16.05
CA GLY A 21 16.59 2.30 15.06
C GLY A 21 15.38 1.47 15.51
N TYR A 22 14.74 1.81 16.65
CA TYR A 22 13.52 1.14 17.09
C TYR A 22 12.28 1.76 16.47
N VAL A 23 11.28 0.94 16.18
CA VAL A 23 10.00 1.40 15.63
C VAL A 23 9.20 2.11 16.72
N ILE A 24 8.85 3.37 16.51
CA ILE A 24 8.06 4.15 17.46
C ILE A 24 6.60 3.68 17.45
N GLN A 25 6.05 3.38 18.62
CA GLN A 25 4.64 3.05 18.81
C GLN A 25 4.06 3.76 20.04
N TRP A 26 2.80 4.19 19.95
CA TRP A 26 2.10 4.93 21.00
C TRP A 26 1.09 4.02 21.70
N GLY A 27 1.18 3.91 23.03
CA GLY A 27 0.20 3.17 23.82
C GLY A 27 -1.19 3.83 23.88
N ARG A 28 -1.28 5.14 23.63
CA ARG A 28 -2.54 5.90 23.56
C ARG A 28 -2.47 6.95 22.45
N PRO A 29 -2.95 6.62 21.25
CA PRO A 29 -2.92 7.56 20.16
C PRO A 29 -4.10 8.51 20.13
N ALA A 30 -3.85 9.75 19.75
CA ALA A 30 -4.87 10.78 19.61
C ALA A 30 -5.24 11.08 18.15
N LEU A 31 -4.42 10.67 17.18
CA LEU A 31 -4.54 11.10 15.78
C LEU A 31 -4.81 9.93 14.84
N PRO A 32 -6.01 9.84 14.24
CA PRO A 32 -6.27 8.88 13.19
C PRO A 32 -5.54 9.26 11.89
N SER A 33 -5.27 8.26 11.04
CA SER A 33 -4.76 8.51 9.70
C SER A 33 -5.90 8.77 8.71
N ASN A 34 -6.04 10.03 8.31
CA ASN A 34 -7.00 10.41 7.26
C ASN A 34 -6.73 9.68 5.94
N SER A 35 -5.45 9.59 5.51
CA SER A 35 -5.09 8.87 4.28
C SER A 35 -5.46 7.38 4.34
N LEU A 36 -5.24 6.72 5.49
CA LEU A 36 -5.63 5.33 5.66
C LEU A 36 -7.15 5.16 5.63
N ALA A 37 -7.89 6.05 6.31
CA ALA A 37 -9.35 6.03 6.32
C ALA A 37 -9.95 6.27 4.91
N ALA A 38 -9.43 7.27 4.19
CA ALA A 38 -9.85 7.60 2.84
C ALA A 38 -9.56 6.44 1.86
N LEU A 39 -8.34 5.90 1.88
CA LEU A 39 -7.99 4.78 1.01
C LEU A 39 -8.81 3.52 1.35
N ASN A 40 -9.06 3.25 2.63
CA ASN A 40 -9.94 2.17 3.04
C ASN A 40 -11.36 2.36 2.47
N ALA A 41 -11.92 3.58 2.52
CA ALA A 41 -13.22 3.87 1.92
C ALA A 41 -13.23 3.62 0.40
N LEU A 42 -12.17 4.02 -0.32
CA LEU A 42 -12.03 3.76 -1.76
C LEU A 42 -11.94 2.25 -2.08
N VAL A 43 -11.23 1.48 -1.26
CA VAL A 43 -11.21 0.01 -1.42
C VAL A 43 -12.60 -0.58 -1.18
N MET A 44 -13.31 -0.12 -0.14
CA MET A 44 -14.67 -0.58 0.16
C MET A 44 -15.66 -0.26 -0.96
N ASP A 45 -15.53 0.89 -1.63
CA ASP A 45 -16.27 1.20 -2.85
C ASP A 45 -15.96 0.21 -3.98
N CYS A 46 -14.67 -0.11 -4.21
CA CYS A 46 -14.27 -1.14 -5.17
C CYS A 46 -14.85 -2.52 -4.84
N VAL A 47 -14.97 -2.87 -3.56
CA VAL A 47 -15.62 -4.11 -3.09
C VAL A 47 -17.11 -4.08 -3.44
N ALA A 48 -17.80 -2.98 -3.15
CA ALA A 48 -19.23 -2.82 -3.43
C ALA A 48 -19.53 -2.94 -4.93
N ARG A 49 -18.67 -2.36 -5.78
CA ARG A 49 -18.78 -2.42 -7.24
C ARG A 49 -18.27 -3.73 -7.85
N GLN A 50 -17.71 -4.63 -7.05
CA GLN A 50 -17.19 -5.93 -7.50
C GLN A 50 -16.18 -5.81 -8.66
N VAL A 51 -15.22 -4.88 -8.54
CA VAL A 51 -14.32 -4.52 -9.66
C VAL A 51 -13.44 -5.66 -10.17
N LEU A 52 -13.22 -6.71 -9.36
CA LEU A 52 -12.49 -7.94 -9.74
C LEU A 52 -13.41 -9.07 -10.24
N GLY A 53 -14.70 -8.77 -10.46
CA GLY A 53 -15.72 -9.70 -10.93
C GLY A 53 -16.51 -10.38 -9.81
N GLN A 54 -17.67 -10.94 -10.16
CA GLN A 54 -18.64 -11.48 -9.21
C GLN A 54 -18.15 -12.70 -8.41
N ASN A 55 -17.14 -13.41 -8.92
CA ASN A 55 -16.58 -14.63 -8.33
C ASN A 55 -15.44 -14.36 -7.32
N VAL A 56 -14.98 -13.11 -7.22
CA VAL A 56 -13.89 -12.71 -6.33
C VAL A 56 -14.48 -11.96 -5.12
N SER A 57 -14.01 -12.32 -3.92
CA SER A 57 -14.32 -11.61 -2.68
C SER A 57 -13.08 -10.83 -2.24
N ILE A 58 -13.16 -9.50 -2.19
CA ILE A 58 -12.06 -8.67 -1.70
C ILE A 58 -12.16 -8.58 -0.17
N HIS A 59 -11.11 -9.02 0.52
CA HIS A 59 -10.97 -8.90 1.98
C HIS A 59 -10.01 -7.77 2.31
N VAL A 60 -10.53 -6.73 2.96
CA VAL A 60 -9.77 -5.52 3.31
C VAL A 60 -9.31 -5.61 4.76
N GLU A 61 -8.03 -5.35 5.00
CA GLU A 61 -7.47 -5.19 6.34
C GLU A 61 -6.70 -3.88 6.39
N ALA A 62 -6.90 -3.08 7.44
CA ALA A 62 -6.17 -1.83 7.63
C ALA A 62 -5.40 -1.88 8.95
N TYR A 63 -4.13 -1.50 8.91
CA TYR A 63 -3.23 -1.47 10.06
C TYR A 63 -2.56 -0.10 10.18
N ASP A 64 -2.46 0.40 11.41
CA ASP A 64 -1.64 1.56 11.74
C ASP A 64 -0.50 1.13 12.66
N GLU A 65 0.72 1.08 12.12
CA GLU A 65 1.88 0.56 12.83
C GLU A 65 2.25 1.44 14.03
N THR A 66 1.80 2.70 14.06
CA THR A 66 2.02 3.56 15.22
C THR A 66 1.29 3.06 16.46
N HIS A 67 0.35 2.12 16.36
CA HIS A 67 -0.43 1.58 17.49
C HIS A 67 -0.41 0.06 17.58
N PHE A 68 0.06 -0.62 16.52
CA PHE A 68 -0.06 -2.06 16.41
C PHE A 68 1.13 -2.68 15.69
N THR A 69 1.72 -3.72 16.26
CA THR A 69 2.77 -4.49 15.57
C THR A 69 2.18 -5.25 14.39
N ILE A 70 2.71 -5.01 13.19
CA ILE A 70 2.20 -5.62 11.97
C ILE A 70 2.44 -7.13 11.97
N PRO A 71 1.39 -7.97 11.85
CA PRO A 71 1.50 -9.41 11.99
C PRO A 71 1.88 -10.06 10.65
N THR A 72 3.02 -9.67 10.09
CA THR A 72 3.51 -10.00 8.73
C THR A 72 3.33 -11.48 8.39
N LYS A 73 3.78 -12.40 9.26
CA LYS A 73 3.64 -13.85 9.04
C LYS A 73 2.18 -14.31 8.92
N ARG A 74 1.27 -13.72 9.71
CA ARG A 74 -0.17 -14.05 9.66
C ARG A 74 -0.82 -13.48 8.41
N ILE A 75 -0.45 -12.27 8.00
CA ILE A 75 -0.89 -11.66 6.76
C ILE A 75 -0.50 -12.54 5.57
N ILE A 76 0.79 -12.90 5.44
CA ILE A 76 1.29 -13.77 4.37
C ILE A 76 0.52 -15.10 4.35
N LYS A 77 0.30 -15.72 5.51
CA LYS A 77 -0.45 -16.99 5.63
C LYS A 77 -1.90 -16.85 5.15
N ARG A 78 -2.57 -15.72 5.41
CA ARG A 78 -3.94 -15.49 4.93
C ARG A 78 -3.95 -15.29 3.41
N ILE A 79 -3.06 -14.45 2.89
CA ILE A 79 -2.96 -14.16 1.46
C ILE A 79 -2.74 -15.45 0.65
N ARG A 80 -1.84 -16.33 1.10
CA ARG A 80 -1.53 -17.62 0.44
C ARG A 80 -2.68 -18.63 0.41
N LYS A 81 -3.70 -18.46 1.26
CA LYS A 81 -4.90 -19.33 1.25
C LYS A 81 -5.94 -18.88 0.21
N GLY A 82 -5.81 -17.68 -0.32
CA GLY A 82 -6.71 -17.11 -1.33
C GLY A 82 -6.10 -17.10 -2.73
N LEU A 83 -6.63 -16.22 -3.58
CA LEU A 83 -6.12 -15.91 -4.92
C LEU A 83 -4.81 -15.11 -4.92
N GLY A 84 -4.41 -14.61 -3.75
CA GLY A 84 -3.33 -13.65 -3.59
C GLY A 84 -3.84 -12.36 -2.96
N GLY A 85 -3.04 -11.30 -3.10
CA GLY A 85 -3.34 -10.02 -2.50
C GLY A 85 -2.29 -8.98 -2.77
N ILE A 86 -2.51 -7.79 -2.23
CA ILE A 86 -1.64 -6.63 -2.36
C ILE A 86 -1.43 -5.99 -0.99
N ILE A 87 -0.20 -5.57 -0.72
CA ILE A 87 0.14 -4.73 0.42
C ILE A 87 0.25 -3.28 -0.06
N GLY A 88 -0.47 -2.37 0.56
CA GLY A 88 -0.40 -0.94 0.27
C GLY A 88 0.10 -0.17 1.48
N PHE A 89 1.29 0.42 1.39
CA PHE A 89 1.77 1.41 2.35
C PHE A 89 1.18 2.78 2.02
N VAL A 90 0.47 3.36 2.99
CA VAL A 90 -0.44 4.49 2.79
C VAL A 90 0.08 5.75 3.46
N GLY A 91 0.10 6.86 2.71
CA GLY A 91 0.44 8.17 3.25
C GLY A 91 1.87 8.25 3.77
N VAL A 92 2.80 7.50 3.16
CA VAL A 92 4.18 7.40 3.61
C VAL A 92 4.90 8.75 3.52
N GLN A 93 5.42 9.19 4.66
CA GLN A 93 6.26 10.38 4.80
C GLN A 93 7.74 10.00 4.74
N THR A 94 8.62 11.00 4.59
CA THR A 94 10.06 10.78 4.39
C THR A 94 10.70 9.95 5.50
N ASN A 95 10.41 10.25 6.77
CA ASN A 95 10.92 9.47 7.90
C ASN A 95 10.33 8.06 8.01
N GLN A 96 9.20 7.79 7.38
CA GLN A 96 8.55 6.48 7.37
C GLN A 96 8.98 5.61 6.17
N PHE A 97 9.61 6.20 5.16
CA PHE A 97 9.97 5.49 3.93
C PHE A 97 10.95 4.33 4.18
N PRO A 98 12.05 4.50 4.96
CA PRO A 98 12.94 3.38 5.29
C PRO A 98 12.20 2.22 5.98
N ARG A 99 11.32 2.55 6.93
CA ARG A 99 10.50 1.54 7.62
C ARG A 99 9.55 0.81 6.68
N SER A 100 8.99 1.51 5.69
CA SER A 100 8.11 0.92 4.68
C SER A 100 8.85 -0.12 3.83
N LEU A 101 10.09 0.17 3.45
CA LEU A 101 10.93 -0.77 2.71
C LEU A 101 11.24 -2.01 3.55
N ASP A 102 11.70 -1.84 4.79
CA ASP A 102 12.04 -2.97 5.65
C ASP A 102 10.83 -3.85 5.99
N LEU A 103 9.70 -3.23 6.30
CA LEU A 103 8.46 -3.97 6.58
C LEU A 103 7.89 -4.62 5.31
N GLY A 104 8.15 -4.05 4.14
CA GLY A 104 7.72 -4.54 2.84
C GLY A 104 8.50 -5.75 2.32
N LYS A 105 9.82 -5.81 2.58
CA LYS A 105 10.71 -6.87 2.09
C LYS A 105 10.18 -8.29 2.31
N PRO A 106 9.70 -8.70 3.50
CA PRO A 106 9.18 -10.07 3.70
C PRO A 106 7.93 -10.39 2.87
N PHE A 107 7.15 -9.39 2.46
CA PHE A 107 6.01 -9.60 1.57
C PHE A 107 6.48 -9.82 0.13
N LEU A 108 7.46 -9.04 -0.34
CA LEU A 108 8.08 -9.24 -1.66
C LEU A 108 8.76 -10.60 -1.76
N GLU A 109 9.54 -11.00 -0.75
CA GLU A 109 10.15 -12.33 -0.66
C GLU A 109 9.11 -13.46 -0.67
N ALA A 110 7.90 -13.18 -0.16
CA ALA A 110 6.79 -14.12 -0.19
C ALA A 110 6.02 -14.14 -1.52
N GLY A 111 6.43 -13.35 -2.52
CA GLY A 111 5.79 -13.20 -3.83
C GLY A 111 4.51 -12.36 -3.81
N ILE A 112 4.33 -11.52 -2.78
CA ILE A 112 3.16 -10.66 -2.62
C ILE A 112 3.55 -9.23 -3.04
N PRO A 113 2.86 -8.62 -4.02
CA PRO A 113 3.20 -7.28 -4.46
C PRO A 113 3.00 -6.24 -3.35
N VAL A 114 3.94 -5.31 -3.28
CA VAL A 114 3.94 -4.21 -2.32
C VAL A 114 3.92 -2.90 -3.08
N VAL A 115 2.94 -2.06 -2.75
CA VAL A 115 2.74 -0.72 -3.28
C VAL A 115 3.05 0.31 -2.19
N ILE A 116 3.79 1.35 -2.52
CA ILE A 116 4.07 2.47 -1.63
C ILE A 116 3.55 3.76 -2.26
N GLY A 117 2.66 4.44 -1.54
CA GLY A 117 2.16 5.76 -1.91
C GLY A 117 2.21 6.73 -0.73
N GLY A 118 2.27 8.02 -1.05
CA GLY A 118 2.29 9.08 -0.05
C GLY A 118 3.19 10.24 -0.42
N PHE A 119 3.29 11.18 0.50
CA PHE A 119 3.97 12.46 0.30
C PHE A 119 5.45 12.31 -0.08
N HIS A 120 6.15 11.32 0.45
CA HIS A 120 7.56 11.11 0.09
C HIS A 120 7.72 10.77 -1.40
N VAL A 121 6.99 9.78 -1.88
CA VAL A 121 7.01 9.36 -3.31
C VAL A 121 6.51 10.50 -4.20
N SER A 122 5.35 11.08 -3.89
CA SER A 122 4.76 12.17 -4.68
C SER A 122 5.65 13.41 -4.72
N GLY A 123 6.28 13.78 -3.60
CA GLY A 123 7.20 14.91 -3.52
C GLY A 123 8.46 14.69 -4.35
N CYS A 124 9.06 13.49 -4.27
CA CYS A 124 10.24 13.15 -5.07
C CYS A 124 9.96 13.22 -6.57
N TYR A 125 8.80 12.71 -7.03
CA TYR A 125 8.42 12.75 -8.44
C TYR A 125 8.05 14.14 -8.95
N SER A 126 7.49 15.02 -8.10
CA SER A 126 7.00 16.34 -8.52
C SER A 126 8.06 17.44 -8.41
N MET A 127 8.96 17.38 -7.43
CA MET A 127 9.84 18.49 -7.08
C MET A 127 11.29 18.31 -7.51
N LEU A 128 11.75 17.08 -7.72
CA LEU A 128 13.17 16.80 -7.95
C LEU A 128 13.45 16.51 -9.42
N LYS A 129 14.54 17.10 -9.94
CA LYS A 129 14.98 16.89 -11.32
C LYS A 129 15.50 15.48 -11.56
N GLU A 130 16.17 14.93 -10.54
CA GLU A 130 16.73 13.59 -10.55
C GLU A 130 16.06 12.78 -9.45
N MET A 131 15.80 11.50 -9.75
CA MET A 131 15.14 10.62 -8.81
C MET A 131 16.08 10.29 -7.65
N PRO A 132 15.67 10.45 -6.38
CA PRO A 132 16.50 10.11 -5.24
C PRO A 132 16.94 8.63 -5.23
N PRO A 133 18.14 8.32 -4.67
CA PRO A 133 18.65 6.95 -4.62
C PRO A 133 17.75 5.95 -3.90
N ASP A 134 17.05 6.36 -2.84
CA ASP A 134 16.11 5.53 -2.09
C ASP A 134 14.87 5.13 -2.92
N ILE A 135 14.35 6.06 -3.73
CA ILE A 135 13.28 5.77 -4.69
C ILE A 135 13.76 4.82 -5.79
N GLN A 136 14.96 5.04 -6.34
CA GLN A 136 15.55 4.13 -7.33
C GLN A 136 15.77 2.73 -6.75
N GLN A 137 16.28 2.64 -5.52
CA GLN A 137 16.50 1.37 -4.83
C GLN A 137 15.17 0.66 -4.57
N ALA A 138 14.13 1.36 -4.13
CA ALA A 138 12.82 0.76 -3.94
C ALA A 138 12.28 0.14 -5.24
N LEU A 139 12.43 0.82 -6.38
CA LEU A 139 12.04 0.26 -7.68
C LEU A 139 12.88 -0.96 -8.05
N ALA A 140 14.19 -0.92 -7.82
CA ALA A 140 15.10 -2.03 -8.08
C ALA A 140 14.80 -3.27 -7.19
N ASP A 141 14.39 -3.03 -5.94
CA ASP A 141 13.99 -4.06 -4.98
C ASP A 141 12.62 -4.68 -5.31
N GLY A 142 11.90 -4.14 -6.30
CA GLY A 142 10.61 -4.66 -6.78
C GLY A 142 9.38 -4.04 -6.14
N PHE A 143 9.52 -2.92 -5.41
CA PHE A 143 8.37 -2.16 -4.94
C PHE A 143 7.67 -1.46 -6.10
N THR A 144 6.35 -1.39 -6.02
CA THR A 144 5.55 -0.51 -6.88
C THR A 144 5.37 0.85 -6.21
N LEU A 145 5.65 1.92 -6.92
CA LEU A 145 5.49 3.29 -6.39
C LEU A 145 4.27 3.98 -6.99
N VAL A 146 3.52 4.72 -6.16
CA VAL A 146 2.37 5.52 -6.59
C VAL A 146 2.62 6.97 -6.20
N ALA A 147 2.75 7.83 -7.21
CA ALA A 147 2.83 9.28 -7.07
C ALA A 147 1.49 9.91 -7.46
N GLY A 148 1.02 10.88 -6.66
CA GLY A 148 -0.29 11.50 -6.80
C GLY A 148 -1.39 10.82 -5.97
N GLU A 149 -2.63 11.25 -6.18
CA GLU A 149 -3.78 10.74 -5.44
C GLU A 149 -4.25 9.38 -5.99
N ALA A 150 -4.68 8.49 -5.10
CA ALA A 150 -5.22 7.18 -5.49
C ALA A 150 -6.69 7.26 -5.94
N GLU A 151 -7.37 8.38 -5.68
CA GLU A 151 -8.75 8.65 -6.09
C GLU A 151 -8.89 8.49 -7.61
N GLY A 152 -9.93 7.77 -8.05
CA GLY A 152 -10.14 7.46 -9.48
C GLY A 152 -9.17 6.45 -10.10
N HIS A 153 -8.09 6.06 -9.40
CA HIS A 153 -7.04 5.19 -9.94
C HIS A 153 -6.91 3.84 -9.22
N LEU A 154 -7.44 3.73 -8.00
CA LEU A 154 -7.33 2.53 -7.17
C LEU A 154 -7.89 1.26 -7.84
N GLU A 155 -9.00 1.38 -8.59
CA GLU A 155 -9.56 0.24 -9.34
C GLU A 155 -8.54 -0.35 -10.31
N THR A 156 -7.83 0.50 -11.05
CA THR A 156 -6.80 0.09 -12.00
C THR A 156 -5.66 -0.63 -11.28
N ILE A 157 -5.18 -0.10 -10.15
CA ILE A 157 -4.13 -0.73 -9.35
C ILE A 157 -4.59 -2.11 -8.85
N LEU A 158 -5.82 -2.21 -8.34
CA LEU A 158 -6.36 -3.49 -7.84
C LEU A 158 -6.49 -4.53 -8.96
N LYS A 159 -6.96 -4.13 -10.15
CA LYS A 159 -7.04 -5.01 -11.32
C LYS A 159 -5.65 -5.45 -11.78
N ASP A 160 -4.70 -4.52 -11.87
CA ASP A 160 -3.33 -4.83 -12.27
C ASP A 160 -2.66 -5.78 -11.26
N ALA A 161 -2.92 -5.61 -9.96
CA ALA A 161 -2.42 -6.52 -8.91
C ALA A 161 -3.04 -7.91 -9.01
N TYR A 162 -4.36 -7.98 -9.21
CA TYR A 162 -5.08 -9.23 -9.37
C TYR A 162 -4.62 -10.01 -10.62
N GLU A 163 -4.40 -9.31 -11.72
CA GLU A 163 -3.96 -9.87 -13.00
C GLU A 163 -2.44 -10.04 -13.10
N LYS A 164 -1.70 -9.77 -12.01
CA LYS A 164 -0.23 -9.90 -11.92
C LYS A 164 0.52 -9.07 -12.96
N ARG A 165 0.02 -7.87 -13.25
CA ARG A 165 0.59 -6.90 -14.20
C ARG A 165 0.78 -5.50 -13.60
N LEU A 166 1.03 -5.43 -12.30
CA LEU A 166 1.42 -4.18 -11.65
C LEU A 166 2.64 -3.58 -12.34
N LYS A 167 2.57 -2.28 -12.63
CA LYS A 167 3.70 -1.51 -13.14
C LYS A 167 4.65 -1.18 -11.99
N PRO A 168 5.96 -1.02 -12.24
CA PRO A 168 6.90 -0.56 -11.23
C PRO A 168 6.55 0.81 -10.65
N SER A 169 5.92 1.68 -11.45
CA SER A 169 5.51 3.02 -11.02
C SER A 169 4.21 3.46 -11.69
N TYR A 170 3.37 4.14 -10.91
CA TYR A 170 2.18 4.85 -11.34
C TYR A 170 2.33 6.32 -10.99
N ASN A 171 2.29 7.20 -11.99
CA ASN A 171 2.38 8.65 -11.77
C ASN A 171 1.07 9.33 -12.18
N PHE A 172 0.31 9.77 -11.18
CA PHE A 172 -0.98 10.44 -11.31
C PHE A 172 -0.92 11.94 -10.99
N LEU A 173 0.28 12.51 -10.82
CA LEU A 173 0.44 13.92 -10.46
C LEU A 173 -0.14 14.89 -11.50
N ASN A 174 -0.20 14.47 -12.77
CA ASN A 174 -0.75 15.28 -13.86
C ASN A 174 -2.28 15.12 -14.04
N ASN A 175 -2.92 14.25 -13.26
CA ASN A 175 -4.35 13.94 -13.32
C ASN A 175 -5.08 14.41 -12.06
N THR A 176 -4.87 15.66 -11.64
CA THR A 176 -5.73 16.25 -10.62
C THR A 176 -7.11 16.53 -11.20
N PRO A 177 -8.21 16.30 -10.46
CA PRO A 177 -9.55 16.71 -10.90
C PRO A 177 -9.50 18.17 -11.36
N ALA A 178 -10.04 18.46 -12.54
CA ALA A 178 -10.24 19.85 -12.95
C ALA A 178 -11.17 20.52 -11.92
N LEU A 179 -10.73 21.65 -11.36
CA LEU A 179 -11.54 22.51 -10.50
C LEU A 179 -12.74 23.07 -11.26
#